data_AF-A0A1H2I5I9-F1
#
_entry.id   AF-A0A1H2I5I9-F1
#
_cell.length_a   1.000
_cell.length_b   1.000
_cell.length_c   1.000
_cell.angle_alpha   90.00
_cell.angle_beta   90.00
_cell.angle_gamma   90.00
#
_symmetry.space_group_name_H-M   'P 1'
#
loop_
_entity.id
_entity.type
_entity.pdbx_description
1 polymer ?
#
loop_
_entity_poly.entity_id
_entity_poly.type
_entity_poly.pdbx_seq_one_letter_code
_entity_poly.pdbx_strand_id
1 'polypeptide(L)'
;MHPVFPFDLAAQDAISRAESDPEQAAEALRLVAACLRRGEALPANLAEYLAGAIEASMGKPQARRAAALCNELHLTAQNRRPAAYWPEVGAYMTDLIEAGASQNAAAVNFRIGEPTAVRYLRQYREAMRAAEAVERLEAGRTD
;
A
#
# COMPACT_ATOMS: atom_id res chain seq x y z
N MET A 1 -23.28 16.42 -31.56
CA MET A 1 -21.98 15.96 -32.10
C MET A 1 -21.00 15.98 -30.93
N HIS A 2 -20.70 14.83 -30.32
CA HIS A 2 -19.71 14.79 -29.25
C HIS A 2 -18.33 15.03 -29.87
N PRO A 3 -17.50 15.94 -29.32
CA PRO A 3 -16.13 16.08 -29.78
C PRO A 3 -15.42 14.76 -29.60
N VAL A 4 -14.87 14.22 -30.69
CA VAL A 4 -13.98 13.07 -30.65
C VAL A 4 -12.65 13.58 -30.11
N PHE A 5 -12.38 13.34 -28.84
CA PHE A 5 -11.11 13.71 -28.23
C PHE A 5 -10.00 12.84 -28.83
N PRO A 6 -8.88 13.44 -29.27
CA PRO A 6 -7.81 12.68 -29.89
C PRO A 6 -7.21 11.70 -28.87
N PHE A 7 -6.80 10.54 -29.37
CA PHE A 7 -6.04 9.56 -28.57
C PHE A 7 -4.55 9.93 -28.61
N ASP A 8 -3.89 9.98 -27.46
CA ASP A 8 -2.47 10.30 -27.37
C ASP A 8 -1.67 9.05 -26.94
N LEU A 9 -0.73 8.62 -27.79
CA LEU A 9 0.11 7.44 -27.56
C LEU A 9 1.08 7.62 -26.39
N ALA A 10 1.63 8.83 -26.20
CA ALA A 10 2.53 9.11 -25.09
C ALA A 10 1.76 9.08 -23.76
N ALA A 11 0.55 9.65 -23.77
CA ALA A 11 -0.35 9.55 -22.63
C ALA A 11 -0.71 8.09 -22.32
N GLN A 12 -0.95 7.27 -23.34
CA GLN A 12 -1.30 5.87 -23.16
C GLN A 12 -0.16 5.07 -22.53
N ASP A 13 1.07 5.27 -22.99
CA ASP A 13 2.25 4.58 -22.43
C ASP A 13 2.42 4.93 -20.94
N ALA A 14 2.30 6.22 -20.60
CA ALA A 14 2.37 6.69 -19.21
C ALA A 14 1.26 6.08 -18.33
N ILE A 15 -0.01 6.13 -18.77
CA ILE A 15 -1.13 5.55 -18.03
C ILE A 15 -0.94 4.04 -17.83
N SER A 16 -0.53 3.31 -18.87
CA SER A 16 -0.42 1.85 -18.83
C SER A 16 0.62 1.34 -17.82
N ARG A 17 1.61 2.17 -17.49
CA ARG A 17 2.69 1.83 -16.55
C ARG A 17 2.48 2.42 -15.17
N ALA A 18 1.57 3.38 -15.02
CA ALA A 18 1.34 4.16 -13.81
C ALA A 18 1.17 3.29 -12.54
N GLU A 19 0.49 2.15 -12.65
CA GLU A 19 0.29 1.22 -11.52
C GLU A 19 1.61 0.63 -10.98
N SER A 20 2.57 0.39 -11.88
CA SER A 20 3.85 -0.26 -11.56
C SER A 20 5.02 0.71 -11.41
N ASP A 21 4.90 1.92 -11.97
CA ASP A 21 5.91 2.96 -12.00
C ASP A 21 5.29 4.32 -11.62
N PRO A 22 5.51 4.81 -10.37
CA PRO A 22 5.00 6.09 -9.92
C PRO A 22 5.48 7.30 -10.75
N GLU A 23 6.63 7.22 -11.41
CA GLU A 23 7.09 8.32 -12.29
C GLU A 23 6.23 8.41 -13.56
N GLN A 24 5.66 7.30 -14.02
CA GLN A 24 4.74 7.28 -15.16
C GLN A 24 3.36 7.84 -14.77
N ALA A 25 2.90 7.55 -13.55
CA ALA A 25 1.73 8.22 -12.98
C ALA A 25 1.92 9.74 -12.91
N ALA A 26 3.09 10.19 -12.45
CA ALA A 26 3.45 11.60 -12.43
C ALA A 26 3.50 12.20 -13.85
N GLU A 27 4.05 11.48 -14.83
CA GLU A 27 4.11 11.93 -16.22
C GLU A 27 2.72 12.10 -16.84
N ALA A 28 1.80 11.16 -16.62
CA ALA A 28 0.41 11.29 -17.06
C ALA A 28 -0.24 12.60 -16.54
N LEU A 29 0.01 12.94 -15.27
CA LEU A 29 -0.46 14.20 -14.68
C LEU A 29 0.26 15.44 -15.24
N ARG A 30 1.54 15.35 -15.58
CA ARG A 30 2.26 16.45 -16.25
C ARG A 30 1.67 16.73 -17.63
N LEU A 31 1.32 15.69 -18.39
CA LEU A 31 0.65 15.81 -19.69
C LEU A 31 -0.73 16.46 -19.55
N VAL A 32 -1.54 16.03 -18.57
CA VAL A 32 -2.81 16.69 -18.21
C VAL A 32 -2.58 18.18 -17.95
N ALA A 33 -1.63 18.51 -17.07
CA ALA A 33 -1.36 19.88 -16.69
C ALA A 33 -0.87 20.73 -17.88
N ALA A 34 -0.12 20.14 -18.81
CA ALA A 34 0.32 20.81 -20.03
C ALA A 34 -0.86 21.17 -20.94
N CYS A 35 -1.79 20.25 -21.19
CA CYS A 35 -3.01 20.53 -21.95
C CYS A 35 -3.86 21.62 -21.28
N LEU A 36 -4.10 21.51 -19.97
CA LEU A 36 -4.89 22.50 -19.22
C LEU A 36 -4.28 23.90 -19.29
N ARG A 37 -2.94 24.02 -19.16
CA ARG A 37 -2.24 25.31 -19.27
C ARG A 37 -2.34 25.93 -20.68
N ARG A 38 -2.37 25.09 -21.72
CA ARG A 38 -2.54 25.54 -23.10
C ARG A 38 -4.00 25.84 -23.46
N GLY A 39 -4.95 25.53 -22.57
CA GLY A 39 -6.39 25.62 -22.86
C GLY A 39 -6.84 24.59 -23.90
N GLU A 40 -6.07 23.51 -24.07
CA GLU A 40 -6.37 22.44 -25.02
C GLU A 40 -7.32 21.42 -24.39
N ALA A 41 -8.15 20.81 -25.23
CA ALA A 41 -8.93 19.65 -24.82
C ALA A 41 -8.00 18.51 -24.41
N LEU A 42 -8.32 17.83 -23.30
CA LEU A 42 -7.59 16.64 -22.90
C LEU A 42 -7.81 15.52 -23.93
N PRO A 43 -6.75 14.79 -24.31
CA PRO A 43 -6.88 13.50 -24.98
C PRO A 43 -7.83 12.56 -24.23
N ALA A 44 -8.57 11.73 -24.97
CA ALA A 44 -9.64 10.91 -24.41
C ALA A 44 -9.16 10.04 -23.23
N ASN A 45 -8.00 9.42 -23.38
CA ASN A 45 -7.38 8.57 -22.36
C ASN A 45 -6.94 9.35 -21.11
N LEU A 46 -6.38 10.56 -21.26
CA LEU A 46 -6.05 11.41 -20.11
C LEU A 46 -7.31 11.92 -19.41
N ALA A 47 -8.35 12.25 -20.17
CA ALA A 47 -9.63 12.70 -19.63
C ALA A 47 -10.28 11.59 -18.81
N GLU A 48 -10.36 10.37 -19.34
CA GLU A 48 -10.91 9.21 -18.65
C GLU A 48 -10.09 8.84 -17.40
N TYR A 49 -8.76 8.83 -17.52
CA TYR A 49 -7.86 8.57 -16.40
C TYR A 49 -8.06 9.57 -15.24
N LEU A 50 -8.05 10.87 -15.52
CA LEU A 50 -8.22 11.90 -14.50
C LEU A 50 -9.65 11.93 -13.93
N ALA A 51 -10.66 11.92 -14.81
CA ALA A 51 -12.05 11.99 -14.40
C ALA A 51 -12.44 10.76 -13.56
N GLY A 52 -12.04 9.56 -13.99
CA GLY A 52 -12.29 8.33 -13.26
C GLY A 52 -11.71 8.36 -11.84
N ALA A 53 -10.47 8.84 -11.68
CA ALA A 53 -9.86 8.99 -10.35
C ALA A 53 -10.58 10.01 -9.46
N ILE A 54 -11.04 11.13 -10.03
CA ILE A 54 -11.82 12.14 -9.30
C ILE A 54 -13.17 11.56 -8.87
N GLU A 55 -13.92 10.95 -9.79
CA GLU A 55 -15.23 10.38 -9.51
C GLU A 55 -15.16 9.26 -8.47
N ALA A 56 -14.23 8.32 -8.63
CA ALA A 56 -14.02 7.21 -7.69
C ALA A 56 -13.64 7.70 -6.29
N SER A 57 -12.78 8.72 -6.19
CA SER A 57 -12.35 9.27 -4.91
C SER A 57 -13.44 10.09 -4.22
N MET A 58 -14.26 10.85 -4.97
CA MET A 58 -15.35 11.63 -4.41
C MET A 58 -16.50 10.77 -3.88
N GLY A 59 -16.67 9.54 -4.42
CA GLY A 59 -17.58 8.54 -3.88
C GLY A 59 -17.22 8.01 -2.48
N LYS A 60 -16.02 8.33 -1.94
CA LYS A 60 -15.57 7.87 -0.62
C LYS A 60 -15.95 8.85 0.51
N PRO A 61 -15.99 8.41 1.78
CA PRO A 61 -16.15 9.29 2.94
C PRO A 61 -15.10 10.41 2.94
N GLN A 62 -15.49 11.62 3.38
CA GLN A 62 -14.66 12.83 3.28
C GLN A 62 -13.22 12.63 3.77
N ALA A 63 -13.05 12.00 4.95
CA ALA A 63 -11.74 11.74 5.55
C ALA A 63 -10.83 10.81 4.72
N ARG A 64 -11.39 10.06 3.75
CA ARG A 64 -10.66 9.11 2.90
C ARG A 64 -10.45 9.59 1.46
N ARG A 65 -11.08 10.70 1.05
CA ARG A 65 -11.06 11.16 -0.35
C ARG A 65 -9.66 11.46 -0.87
N ALA A 66 -8.83 12.13 -0.07
CA ALA A 66 -7.45 12.45 -0.46
C ALA A 66 -6.61 11.19 -0.69
N ALA A 67 -6.64 10.24 0.25
CA ALA A 67 -5.93 8.98 0.09
C ALA A 67 -6.46 8.16 -1.08
N ALA A 68 -7.79 8.14 -1.29
CA ALA A 68 -8.40 7.49 -2.44
C ALA A 68 -7.94 8.11 -3.74
N LEU A 69 -7.96 9.44 -3.87
CA LEU A 69 -7.50 10.14 -5.08
C LEU A 69 -6.04 9.78 -5.41
N CYS A 70 -5.15 9.79 -4.42
CA CYS A 70 -3.76 9.42 -4.65
C CYS A 70 -3.60 7.94 -5.06
N ASN A 71 -4.44 7.04 -4.55
CA ASN A 71 -4.41 5.62 -4.92
C ASN A 71 -4.93 5.41 -6.35
N GLU A 72 -6.06 6.03 -6.72
CA GLU A 72 -6.65 5.93 -8.06
C GLU A 72 -5.74 6.58 -9.12
N LEU A 73 -5.01 7.64 -8.75
CA LEU A 73 -3.96 8.23 -9.60
C LEU A 73 -2.63 7.49 -9.55
N HIS A 74 -2.53 6.34 -8.86
CA HIS A 74 -1.29 5.57 -8.69
C HIS A 74 -0.09 6.38 -8.17
N LEU A 75 -0.33 7.45 -7.41
CA LEU A 75 0.69 8.28 -6.78
C LEU A 75 1.21 7.68 -5.46
N THR A 76 0.59 6.60 -5.01
CA THR A 76 1.03 5.82 -3.86
C THR A 76 1.61 4.50 -4.33
N ALA A 77 2.61 4.00 -3.61
CA ALA A 77 3.16 2.68 -3.87
C ALA A 77 2.08 1.61 -3.63
N GLN A 78 1.48 1.11 -4.70
CA GLN A 78 0.58 -0.04 -4.64
C GLN A 78 1.36 -1.34 -4.43
N ASN A 79 2.63 -1.36 -4.84
CA ASN A 79 3.62 -2.39 -4.51
C ASN A 79 4.17 -2.22 -3.09
N ARG A 80 3.31 -2.24 -2.07
CA ARG A 80 3.79 -2.60 -0.73
C ARG A 80 4.31 -4.03 -0.84
N ARG A 81 5.63 -4.23 -0.64
CA ARG A 81 6.20 -5.57 -0.42
C ARG A 81 5.24 -6.35 0.49
N PRO A 82 4.96 -7.64 0.22
CA PRO A 82 4.16 -8.46 1.12
C PRO A 82 4.69 -8.24 2.53
N ALA A 83 3.83 -7.77 3.43
CA ALA A 83 4.24 -7.55 4.80
C ALA A 83 4.76 -8.89 5.32
N ALA A 84 5.98 -8.90 5.88
CA ALA A 84 6.55 -10.11 6.46
C ALA A 84 5.52 -10.76 7.41
N TYR A 85 5.38 -12.08 7.35
CA TYR A 85 4.38 -12.78 8.12
C TYR A 85 4.67 -12.60 9.62
N TRP A 86 3.78 -11.91 10.32
CA TRP A 86 4.06 -11.43 11.69
C TRP A 86 4.38 -12.55 12.70
N PRO A 87 3.82 -13.78 12.61
CA PRO A 87 4.19 -14.86 13.53
C PRO A 87 5.63 -15.33 13.33
N GLU A 88 6.09 -15.45 12.07
CA GLU A 88 7.48 -15.81 11.76
C GLU A 88 8.46 -14.76 12.28
N VAL A 89 8.15 -13.47 12.06
CA VAL A 89 8.97 -12.37 12.57
C VAL A 89 9.01 -12.39 14.11
N GLY A 90 7.86 -12.60 14.76
CA GLY A 90 7.76 -12.63 16.22
C GLY A 90 8.48 -13.81 16.86
N ALA A 91 8.36 -15.00 16.27
CA ALA A 91 9.09 -16.20 16.70
C ALA A 91 10.60 -16.00 16.57
N TYR A 92 11.06 -15.57 15.39
CA TYR A 92 12.47 -15.31 15.14
C TYR A 92 13.06 -14.24 16.08
N MET A 93 12.30 -13.18 16.38
CA MET A 93 12.71 -12.17 17.36
C MET A 93 12.80 -12.73 18.78
N THR A 94 11.93 -13.67 19.15
CA THR A 94 11.97 -14.32 20.46
C THR A 94 13.24 -15.16 20.58
N ASP A 95 13.55 -15.98 19.58
CA ASP A 95 14.78 -16.80 19.53
C ASP A 95 16.04 -15.93 19.64
N LEU A 96 16.07 -14.79 18.93
CA LEU A 96 17.19 -13.85 19.01
C LEU A 96 17.35 -13.23 20.40
N ILE A 97 16.24 -12.85 21.04
CA ILE A 97 16.27 -12.29 22.40
C ILE A 97 16.76 -13.34 23.41
N GLU A 98 16.30 -14.58 23.29
CA GLU A 98 16.74 -15.70 24.13
C GLU A 98 18.22 -16.04 23.92
N ALA A 99 18.71 -15.93 22.69
CA ALA A 99 20.12 -16.06 22.34
C ALA A 99 20.99 -14.85 22.76
N GLY A 100 20.41 -13.81 23.37
CA GLY A 100 21.12 -12.61 23.81
C GLY A 100 21.51 -11.64 22.68
N ALA A 101 20.92 -11.79 21.50
CA ALA A 101 21.18 -10.93 20.35
C ALA A 101 20.34 -9.63 20.40
N SER A 102 20.80 -8.61 19.67
CA SER A 102 20.09 -7.33 19.61
C SER A 102 18.77 -7.45 18.84
N GLN A 103 17.71 -6.80 19.33
CA GLN A 103 16.37 -6.76 18.72
C GLN A 103 16.38 -6.23 17.27
N ASN A 104 17.44 -5.52 16.88
CA ASN A 104 17.57 -4.90 15.56
C ASN A 104 17.93 -5.89 14.44
N ALA A 105 18.39 -7.11 14.77
CA ALA A 105 18.80 -8.10 13.78
C ALA A 105 17.61 -8.63 12.93
N ALA A 106 16.41 -8.71 13.51
CA ALA A 106 15.22 -9.17 12.80
C ALA A 106 14.72 -8.17 11.74
N ALA A 107 14.84 -6.85 12.01
CA ALA A 107 14.45 -5.81 11.04
C ALA A 107 15.26 -5.93 9.73
N VAL A 108 16.54 -6.25 9.85
CA VAL A 108 17.45 -6.49 8.71
C VAL A 108 17.05 -7.75 7.94
N ASN A 109 16.86 -8.88 8.64
CA ASN A 109 16.56 -10.17 8.00
C ASN A 109 15.24 -10.16 7.21
N PHE A 110 14.20 -9.54 7.76
CA PHE A 110 12.89 -9.46 7.11
C PHE A 110 12.71 -8.23 6.21
N ARG A 111 13.74 -7.37 6.10
CA ARG A 111 13.71 -6.12 5.32
C ARG A 111 12.50 -5.24 5.68
N ILE A 112 12.19 -5.14 6.98
CA ILE A 112 11.12 -4.31 7.54
C ILE A 112 11.70 -3.21 8.43
N GLY A 113 10.95 -2.13 8.66
CA GLY A 113 11.36 -1.10 9.61
C GLY A 113 11.31 -1.61 11.06
N GLU A 114 12.23 -1.13 11.90
CA GLU A 114 12.32 -1.48 13.33
C GLU A 114 10.98 -1.32 14.08
N PRO A 115 10.18 -0.24 13.89
CA PRO A 115 8.87 -0.13 14.54
C PRO A 115 7.89 -1.25 14.13
N THR A 116 8.03 -1.78 12.92
CA THR A 116 7.20 -2.90 12.44
C THR A 116 7.61 -4.21 13.11
N ALA A 117 8.91 -4.45 13.24
CA ALA A 117 9.44 -5.63 13.93
C ALA A 117 8.99 -5.65 15.41
N VAL A 118 9.14 -4.53 16.13
CA VAL A 118 8.69 -4.39 17.53
C VAL A 118 7.18 -4.64 17.65
N ARG A 119 6.37 -4.12 16.72
CA ARG A 119 4.92 -4.36 16.70
C ARG A 119 4.59 -5.85 16.51
N TYR A 120 5.29 -6.55 15.62
CA TYR A 120 5.08 -7.97 15.37
C TYR A 120 5.49 -8.86 16.55
N LEU A 121 6.60 -8.54 17.22
CA LEU A 121 6.97 -9.22 18.48
C LEU A 121 5.89 -9.08 19.54
N ARG A 122 5.30 -7.87 19.68
CA ARG A 122 4.20 -7.65 20.62
C ARG A 122 2.98 -8.51 20.27
N GLN A 123 2.56 -8.52 19.00
CA GLN A 123 1.44 -9.35 18.53
C GLN A 123 1.68 -10.84 18.79
N TYR A 124 2.90 -11.32 18.56
CA TYR A 124 3.31 -12.69 18.84
C TYR A 124 3.22 -13.07 20.30
N ARG A 125 3.73 -12.22 21.20
CA ARG A 125 3.62 -12.47 22.65
C ARG A 125 2.17 -12.46 23.14
N GLU A 126 1.34 -11.57 22.59
CA GLU A 126 -0.09 -11.55 22.90
C GLU A 126 -0.78 -12.84 22.45
N ALA A 127 -0.47 -13.34 21.24
CA ALA A 127 -1.00 -14.60 20.72
C ALA A 127 -0.55 -15.82 21.53
N MET A 128 0.74 -15.90 21.90
CA MET A 128 1.27 -17.00 22.72
C MET A 128 0.60 -17.06 24.11
N ARG A 129 0.44 -15.90 24.77
CA ARG A 129 -0.29 -15.83 26.05
C ARG A 129 -1.75 -16.28 25.93
N ALA A 130 -2.40 -15.92 24.83
CA ALA A 130 -3.78 -16.35 24.58
C ALA A 130 -3.85 -17.87 24.36
N ALA A 131 -2.91 -18.45 23.61
CA ALA A 131 -2.84 -19.90 23.41
C ALA A 131 -2.57 -20.66 24.72
N GLU A 132 -1.59 -20.23 25.52
CA GLU A 132 -1.31 -20.80 26.84
C GLU A 132 -2.52 -20.73 27.79
N ALA A 133 -3.29 -19.64 27.73
CA ALA A 133 -4.48 -19.49 28.55
C ALA A 133 -5.59 -20.49 28.14
N VAL A 134 -5.76 -20.74 26.84
CA VAL A 134 -6.70 -21.76 26.34
C VAL A 134 -6.25 -23.15 26.77
N GLU A 135 -4.98 -23.49 26.58
CA GLU A 135 -4.43 -24.80 26.95
C GLU A 135 -4.60 -25.08 28.45
N ARG A 136 -4.38 -24.08 29.33
CA ARG A 136 -4.63 -24.22 30.78
C ARG A 136 -6.11 -24.43 31.12
N LEU A 137 -7.02 -23.77 30.40
CA LEU A 137 -8.46 -23.95 30.60
C LEU A 137 -8.95 -25.33 30.13
N GLU A 138 -8.33 -25.89 29.09
CA GLU A 138 -8.61 -27.23 28.59
C GLU A 138 -8.02 -28.31 29.52
N ALA A 139 -6.78 -28.14 29.99
CA ALA A 139 -6.16 -29.06 30.93
C ALA A 139 -6.94 -29.18 32.26
N GLY A 140 -7.50 -28.07 32.75
CA GLY A 140 -8.35 -28.06 33.95
C GLY A 140 -9.79 -28.54 33.75
N ARG A 141 -10.19 -28.91 32.53
CA ARG A 141 -11.52 -29.50 32.21
C ARG A 141 -11.51 -31.03 32.17
N THR A 142 -10.33 -31.64 32.26
CA THR A 142 -10.13 -33.09 32.23
C THR A 142 -10.07 -33.75 33.60
N ASP A 143 -10.21 -32.96 34.68
CA ASP A 143 -10.38 -33.42 36.07
C ASP A 143 -11.83 -33.24 36.54
#